data_AF-A0A5E4PNM5-F1
#
_entry.id   AF-A0A5E4PNM5-F1
#
_cell.length_a   1.000
_cell.length_b   1.000
_cell.length_c   1.000
_cell.angle_alpha   90.00
_cell.angle_beta   90.00
_cell.angle_gamma   90.00
#
_symmetry.space_group_name_H-M   'P 1'
#
loop_
_entity.id
_entity.type
_entity.pdbx_description
1 polymer ?
#
loop_
_entity_poly.entity_id
_entity_poly.type
_entity_poly.pdbx_seq_one_letter_code
_entity_poly.pdbx_strand_id
1 'polypeptide(L)'
;MQGLTPSPMSILDSLCKEFLAVNVSAILYLMNHEQYGRSTASAQYFLQLAGYLGIPVIAWNADNSGLEKHASHASLRLQLAPTIEHQTAAMLSILERYKWHQFSVVTSAIAGHDDFIQAVRERVRSF
;
A
#
# COMPACT_ATOMS: atom_id res chain seq x y z
N MET A 1 -15.13 -4.43 18.80
CA MET A 1 -14.85 -4.67 17.37
C MET A 1 -14.85 -3.32 16.69
N GLN A 2 -13.66 -2.74 16.45
CA GLN A 2 -13.56 -1.49 15.68
C GLN A 2 -14.01 -1.78 14.24
N GLY A 3 -14.79 -0.88 13.66
CA GLY A 3 -15.32 -1.04 12.30
C GLY A 3 -14.20 -1.05 11.26
N LEU A 4 -14.49 -1.63 10.09
CA LEU A 4 -13.60 -1.79 8.92
C LEU A 4 -13.02 -0.45 8.38
N THR A 5 -13.53 0.68 8.86
CA THR A 5 -13.08 2.03 8.51
C THR A 5 -13.06 2.90 9.77
N PRO A 6 -12.01 2.80 10.61
CA PRO A 6 -11.94 3.60 11.82
C PRO A 6 -11.83 5.08 11.45
N SER A 7 -12.51 5.93 12.22
CA SER A 7 -12.43 7.38 12.05
C SER A 7 -11.01 7.87 12.42
N PRO A 8 -10.56 9.01 11.87
CA PRO A 8 -9.25 9.57 12.23
C PRO A 8 -9.07 9.78 13.75
N MET A 9 -10.14 10.18 14.44
CA MET A 9 -10.13 10.32 15.90
C MET A 9 -9.97 8.96 16.61
N SER A 10 -10.63 7.91 16.13
CA SER A 10 -10.46 6.57 16.71
C SER A 10 -9.02 6.06 16.52
N ILE A 11 -8.42 6.32 15.36
CA ILE A 11 -7.01 5.95 15.09
C ILE A 11 -6.07 6.70 16.04
N LEU A 12 -6.27 8.02 16.17
CA LEU A 12 -5.46 8.85 17.04
C LEU A 12 -5.60 8.43 18.51
N ASP A 13 -6.82 8.18 18.97
CA ASP A 13 -7.08 7.73 20.33
C ASP A 13 -6.40 6.38 20.63
N SER A 14 -6.47 5.41 19.71
CA SER A 14 -5.76 4.14 19.91
C SER A 14 -4.25 4.32 19.94
N LEU A 15 -3.66 5.13 19.06
CA LEU A 15 -2.22 5.41 19.11
C LEU A 15 -1.82 6.07 20.43
N CYS A 16 -2.54 7.12 20.87
CA CYS A 16 -2.18 7.88 22.05
C CYS A 16 -2.46 7.16 23.37
N LYS A 17 -3.63 6.51 23.50
CA LYS A 17 -4.09 5.92 24.77
C LYS A 17 -3.74 4.45 24.92
N GLU A 18 -3.58 3.72 23.82
CA GLU A 18 -3.30 2.28 23.86
C GLU A 18 -1.84 1.98 23.52
N PHE A 19 -1.31 2.53 22.41
CA PHE A 19 0.02 2.14 21.93
C PHE A 19 1.14 2.83 22.72
N LEU A 20 1.04 4.15 22.91
CA LEU A 20 2.04 4.91 23.67
C LEU A 20 2.02 4.58 25.16
N ALA A 21 0.86 4.23 25.73
CA ALA A 21 0.72 3.90 27.15
C ALA A 21 1.52 2.66 27.57
N VAL A 22 1.81 1.74 26.64
CA VAL A 22 2.56 0.50 26.90
C VAL A 22 3.92 0.46 26.20
N ASN A 23 4.40 1.58 25.66
CA ASN A 23 5.69 1.68 24.95
C ASN A 23 5.83 0.69 23.79
N VAL A 24 4.82 0.62 22.91
CA VAL A 24 4.88 -0.22 21.70
C VAL A 24 6.14 0.09 20.89
N SER A 25 6.98 -0.92 20.69
CA SER A 25 8.26 -0.79 19.97
C SER A 25 8.15 -1.09 18.47
N ALA A 26 7.09 -1.79 18.05
CA ALA A 26 6.82 -2.09 16.65
C ALA A 26 5.34 -2.43 16.45
N ILE A 27 4.82 -2.16 15.26
CA ILE A 27 3.43 -2.39 14.88
C ILE A 27 3.38 -3.41 13.73
N LEU A 28 2.53 -4.42 13.89
CA LEU A 28 2.14 -5.31 12.79
C LEU A 28 0.75 -4.90 12.30
N TYR A 29 0.68 -4.35 11.08
CA TYR A 29 -0.57 -3.87 10.48
C TYR A 29 -1.05 -4.84 9.41
N LEU A 30 -2.14 -5.57 9.67
CA LEU A 30 -2.67 -6.57 8.75
C LEU A 30 -4.11 -6.23 8.37
N MET A 31 -4.40 -6.18 7.07
CA MET A 31 -5.76 -6.06 6.56
C MET A 31 -6.14 -7.31 5.77
N ASN A 32 -7.25 -7.94 6.16
CA ASN A 32 -7.83 -9.10 5.49
C ASN A 32 -9.00 -8.74 4.57
N HIS A 33 -9.13 -7.46 4.21
CA HIS A 33 -10.16 -7.00 3.29
C HIS A 33 -9.57 -6.06 2.23
N GLU A 34 -9.91 -6.32 0.98
CA GLU A 34 -9.58 -5.43 -0.14
C GLU A 34 -10.79 -4.55 -0.49
N GLN A 35 -11.29 -3.81 0.50
CA GLN A 35 -12.29 -2.78 0.25
C GLN A 35 -11.58 -1.49 -0.18
N TYR A 36 -11.18 -1.42 -1.46
CA TYR A 36 -10.65 -0.21 -2.07
C TYR A 36 -11.60 0.99 -1.76
N GLY A 37 -11.08 2.08 -1.18
CA GLY A 37 -11.89 3.25 -0.81
C GLY A 37 -11.55 3.87 0.54
N ARG A 38 -12.56 4.06 1.43
CA ARG A 38 -12.36 4.73 2.74
C ARG A 38 -11.35 3.99 3.65
N SER A 39 -11.27 2.67 3.52
CA SER A 39 -10.29 1.82 4.23
C SER A 39 -8.85 2.22 3.91
N THR A 40 -8.58 2.50 2.64
CA THR A 40 -7.27 2.94 2.12
C THR A 40 -6.84 4.25 2.77
N ALA A 41 -7.76 5.23 2.92
CA ALA A 41 -7.47 6.51 3.57
C ALA A 41 -7.16 6.38 5.07
N SER A 42 -7.95 5.58 5.80
CA SER A 42 -7.70 5.29 7.22
C SER A 42 -6.34 4.61 7.43
N ALA A 43 -5.99 3.66 6.56
CA ALA A 43 -4.69 2.98 6.60
C ALA A 43 -3.52 3.96 6.37
N GLN A 44 -3.63 4.87 5.39
CA GLN A 44 -2.60 5.87 5.14
C GLN A 44 -2.41 6.82 6.32
N TYR A 45 -3.53 7.30 6.90
CA TYR A 45 -3.47 8.16 8.08
C TYR A 45 -2.78 7.47 9.25
N PHE A 46 -3.11 6.20 9.52
CA PHE A 46 -2.45 5.40 10.55
C PHE A 46 -0.94 5.26 10.29
N LEU A 47 -0.55 4.87 9.06
CA LEU A 47 0.85 4.67 8.68
C LEU A 47 1.66 5.97 8.78
N GLN A 48 1.05 7.11 8.42
CA GLN A 48 1.69 8.42 8.54
C GLN A 48 1.93 8.80 10.01
N LEU A 49 0.93 8.61 10.88
CA LEU A 49 1.10 8.88 12.32
C LEU A 49 2.15 7.98 12.96
N ALA A 50 2.16 6.69 12.65
CA ALA A 50 3.20 5.77 13.13
C ALA A 50 4.60 6.22 12.66
N GLY A 51 4.71 6.70 11.43
CA GLY A 51 5.93 7.33 10.90
C GLY A 51 6.37 8.56 11.69
N TYR A 52 5.45 9.46 12.05
CA TYR A 52 5.76 10.62 12.88
C TYR A 52 6.19 10.25 14.30
N LEU A 53 5.62 9.18 14.86
CA LEU A 53 6.00 8.66 16.17
C LEU A 53 7.32 7.87 16.15
N GLY A 54 7.89 7.62 14.97
CA GLY A 54 9.09 6.80 14.82
C GLY A 54 8.87 5.33 15.20
N ILE A 55 7.62 4.86 15.19
CA ILE A 55 7.31 3.46 15.51
C ILE A 55 7.38 2.65 14.22
N PRO A 56 8.25 1.62 14.15
CA PRO A 56 8.35 0.78 12.96
C PRO A 56 7.05 0.03 12.70
N VAL A 57 6.62 0.01 11.44
CA VAL A 57 5.42 -0.71 10.99
C VAL A 57 5.79 -1.76 9.96
N ILE A 58 5.43 -3.01 10.22
CA ILE A 58 5.42 -4.08 9.22
C ILE A 58 3.97 -4.25 8.77
N ALA A 59 3.71 -4.05 7.48
CA ALA A 59 2.35 -3.93 6.97
C ALA A 59 2.04 -4.93 5.85
N TRP A 60 0.84 -5.52 5.91
CA TRP A 60 0.21 -6.27 4.83
C TRP A 60 -1.13 -5.62 4.50
N ASN A 61 -1.15 -4.85 3.43
CA ASN A 61 -2.31 -4.09 2.96
C ASN A 61 -2.14 -3.86 1.46
N ALA A 62 -2.56 -4.86 0.68
CA ALA A 62 -2.35 -4.93 -0.77
C ALA A 62 -3.04 -3.77 -1.54
N ASP A 63 -4.07 -3.17 -0.96
CA ASP A 63 -4.82 -2.05 -1.54
C ASP A 63 -4.00 -0.74 -1.62
N ASN A 64 -2.86 -0.66 -0.95
CA ASN A 64 -2.01 0.53 -0.87
C ASN A 64 -0.74 0.48 -1.73
N SER A 65 -0.52 -0.56 -2.52
CA SER A 65 0.72 -0.70 -3.33
C SER A 65 1.02 0.52 -4.22
N GLY A 66 0.00 1.30 -4.57
CA GLY A 66 0.11 2.54 -5.34
C GLY A 66 0.43 3.82 -4.56
N LEU A 67 0.42 3.79 -3.23
CA LEU A 67 0.69 4.95 -2.37
C LEU A 67 2.08 4.88 -1.70
N GLU A 68 2.82 3.79 -1.92
CA GLU A 68 4.09 3.53 -1.25
C GLU A 68 5.21 4.51 -1.65
N LYS A 69 5.21 5.00 -2.90
CA LYS A 69 6.35 5.74 -3.48
C LYS A 69 6.56 7.17 -2.97
N HIS A 70 5.61 7.77 -2.27
CA HIS A 70 5.68 9.18 -1.90
C HIS A 70 6.04 9.43 -0.42
N ALA A 71 6.36 8.38 0.34
CA ALA A 71 6.87 8.51 1.71
C ALA A 71 8.37 8.88 1.69
N SER A 72 8.68 10.13 1.38
CA SER A 72 10.04 10.66 1.16
C SER A 72 10.90 10.87 2.43
N HIS A 73 10.48 10.37 3.60
CA HIS A 73 11.23 10.58 4.83
C HIS A 73 11.33 9.29 5.63
N ALA A 74 12.54 8.72 5.68
CA ALA A 74 13.03 7.74 6.66
C ALA A 74 11.92 6.88 7.31
N SER A 75 11.07 6.27 6.49
CA SER A 75 9.91 5.58 7.02
C SER A 75 10.38 4.24 7.52
N LEU A 76 10.25 3.99 8.81
CA LEU A 76 10.41 2.67 9.41
C LEU A 76 9.24 1.73 9.01
N ARG A 77 8.84 1.77 7.73
CA ARG A 77 7.74 0.99 7.17
C ARG A 77 8.29 -0.10 6.26
N LEU A 78 7.91 -1.33 6.53
CA LEU A 78 8.16 -2.48 5.68
C LEU A 78 6.84 -3.00 5.13
N GLN A 79 6.65 -2.90 3.82
CA GLN A 79 5.48 -3.44 3.13
C GLN A 79 5.74 -4.88 2.68
N LEU A 80 4.89 -5.81 3.13
CA LEU A 80 4.94 -7.21 2.74
C LEU A 80 4.22 -7.48 1.41
N ALA A 81 3.31 -6.59 1.01
CA ALA A 81 2.65 -6.65 -0.29
C ALA A 81 3.63 -6.32 -1.43
N PRO A 82 3.54 -6.98 -2.60
CA PRO A 82 4.41 -6.70 -3.73
C PRO A 82 4.19 -5.28 -4.27
N THR A 83 5.27 -4.66 -4.74
CA THR A 83 5.22 -3.35 -5.40
C THR A 83 4.52 -3.43 -6.75
N ILE A 84 4.07 -2.29 -7.27
CA ILE A 84 3.44 -2.21 -8.60
C ILE A 84 4.36 -2.75 -9.70
N GLU A 85 5.68 -2.54 -9.58
CA GLU A 85 6.68 -3.04 -10.54
C GLU A 85 6.73 -4.56 -10.54
N HIS A 86 6.76 -5.18 -9.35
CA HIS A 86 6.75 -6.63 -9.22
C HIS A 86 5.45 -7.24 -9.75
N GLN A 87 4.31 -6.61 -9.44
CA GLN A 87 3.00 -7.04 -9.96
C GLN A 87 2.96 -6.94 -11.49
N THR A 88 3.44 -5.82 -12.05
CA THR A 88 3.48 -5.60 -13.50
C THR A 88 4.39 -6.60 -14.21
N ALA A 89 5.57 -6.89 -13.64
CA ALA A 89 6.48 -7.89 -14.19
C ALA A 89 5.84 -9.28 -14.22
N ALA A 90 5.12 -9.66 -13.16
CA ALA A 90 4.38 -10.92 -13.12
C ALA A 90 3.28 -10.95 -14.20
N MET A 91 2.47 -9.90 -14.33
CA MET A 91 1.43 -9.81 -15.35
C MET A 91 2.00 -9.94 -16.77
N LEU A 92 3.07 -9.22 -17.08
CA LEU A 92 3.71 -9.28 -18.39
C LEU A 92 4.38 -10.63 -18.68
N SER A 93 4.93 -11.29 -17.66
CA SER A 93 5.47 -12.66 -17.81
C SER A 93 4.41 -13.67 -18.26
N ILE A 94 3.14 -13.47 -17.86
CA ILE A 94 2.01 -14.29 -18.31
C ILE A 94 1.72 -14.01 -19.78
N LEU A 95 1.65 -12.73 -20.19
CA LEU A 95 1.43 -12.37 -21.59
C LEU A 95 2.52 -12.96 -22.50
N GLU A 96 3.78 -12.86 -22.08
CA GLU A 96 4.94 -13.40 -22.78
C GLU A 96 4.83 -14.93 -22.94
N ARG A 97 4.54 -15.64 -21.83
CA ARG A 97 4.40 -17.10 -21.81
C ARG A 97 3.33 -17.61 -22.80
N TYR A 98 2.24 -16.87 -22.96
CA TYR A 98 1.13 -17.22 -23.85
C TYR A 98 1.17 -16.51 -25.21
N LYS A 99 2.26 -15.78 -25.51
CA LYS A 99 2.44 -15.03 -26.77
C LYS A 99 1.31 -14.02 -27.05
N TRP A 100 0.77 -13.40 -26.00
CA TRP A 100 -0.23 -12.34 -26.10
C TRP A 100 0.45 -10.98 -26.33
N HIS A 101 0.92 -10.76 -27.57
CA HIS A 101 1.67 -9.56 -27.95
C HIS A 101 0.80 -8.30 -28.09
N GLN A 102 -0.52 -8.47 -28.25
CA GLN A 102 -1.48 -7.38 -28.35
C GLN A 102 -2.34 -7.37 -27.08
N PHE A 103 -2.30 -6.27 -26.35
CA PHE A 103 -3.11 -6.08 -25.16
C PHE A 103 -3.45 -4.59 -25.00
N SER A 104 -4.38 -4.29 -24.10
CA SER A 104 -4.75 -2.92 -23.74
C SER A 104 -4.75 -2.79 -22.22
N VAL A 105 -4.44 -1.60 -21.73
CA VAL A 105 -4.45 -1.27 -20.31
C VAL A 105 -5.67 -0.41 -20.01
N VAL A 106 -6.50 -0.86 -19.07
CA VAL A 106 -7.66 -0.11 -18.57
C VAL A 106 -7.46 0.10 -17.08
N THR A 107 -7.50 1.37 -16.64
CA THR A 107 -7.31 1.76 -15.25
C THR A 107 -8.42 2.71 -14.81
N SER A 108 -8.70 2.73 -13.50
CA SER A 108 -9.45 3.82 -12.87
C SER A 108 -8.50 4.93 -12.44
N ALA A 109 -9.04 6.03 -11.89
CA ALA A 109 -8.24 7.12 -11.31
C ALA A 109 -7.82 6.85 -9.85
N ILE A 110 -7.71 5.59 -9.43
CA ILE A 110 -7.23 5.25 -8.09
C ILE A 110 -5.74 5.56 -7.95
N ALA A 111 -5.27 5.87 -6.74
CA ALA A 111 -3.85 6.12 -6.50
C ALA A 111 -2.97 4.95 -6.97
N GLY A 112 -1.84 5.27 -7.59
CA GLY A 112 -0.93 4.32 -8.22
C GLY A 112 -1.27 3.92 -9.66
N HIS A 113 -2.38 4.39 -10.23
CA HIS A 113 -2.70 4.07 -11.64
C HIS A 113 -1.64 4.60 -12.62
N ASP A 114 -1.12 5.81 -12.40
CA ASP A 114 -0.04 6.38 -13.22
C ASP A 114 1.26 5.58 -13.07
N ASP A 115 1.60 5.19 -11.84
CA ASP A 115 2.75 4.31 -11.56
C ASP A 115 2.64 2.97 -12.29
N PHE A 116 1.43 2.39 -12.32
CA PHE A 116 1.17 1.15 -13.05
C PHE A 116 1.34 1.33 -14.56
N ILE A 117 0.77 2.39 -15.13
CA ILE A 117 0.93 2.71 -16.55
C ILE A 117 2.41 2.90 -16.90
N GLN A 118 3.15 3.61 -16.05
CA GLN A 118 4.57 3.83 -16.23
C GLN A 118 5.37 2.52 -16.15
N ALA A 119 5.12 1.68 -15.14
CA ALA A 119 5.78 0.38 -14.98
C ALA A 119 5.54 -0.53 -16.20
N VAL A 120 4.32 -0.55 -16.74
CA VAL A 120 3.99 -1.29 -17.97
C VAL A 120 4.81 -0.75 -19.14
N ARG A 121 4.84 0.59 -19.34
CA ARG A 121 5.56 1.23 -20.45
C ARG A 121 7.07 0.95 -20.40
N GLU A 122 7.68 1.06 -19.23
CA GLU A 122 9.11 0.80 -19.05
C GLU A 122 9.46 -0.64 -19.39
N ARG A 123 8.62 -1.59 -18.96
CA ARG A 123 8.89 -3.01 -19.19
C ARG A 123 8.66 -3.42 -20.64
N VAL A 124 7.62 -2.91 -21.30
CA VAL A 124 7.36 -3.18 -22.74
C VAL A 124 8.49 -2.63 -23.61
N ARG A 125 9.06 -1.47 -23.29
CA ARG A 125 10.22 -0.92 -24.03
C ARG A 125 11.51 -1.74 -23.88
N SER A 126 11.58 -2.59 -22.85
CA SER A 126 12.75 -3.42 -22.57
C SER A 126 12.69 -4.79 -23.30
N PHE A 127 11.62 -5.04 -24.06
CA PHE A 127 11.45 -6.19 -24.94
C PHE A 127 11.55 -5.76 -26.41
#